data_AF-A0A9W6IA10-F1
#
_entry.id   AF-A0A9W6IA10-F1
#
_cell.length_a   1.000
_cell.length_b   1.000
_cell.length_c   1.000
_cell.angle_alpha   90.00
_cell.angle_beta   90.00
_cell.angle_gamma   90.00
#
_symmetry.space_group_name_H-M   'P 1'
#
loop_
_entity.id
_entity.type
_entity.pdbx_description
1 polymer ?
#
loop_
_entity_poly.entity_id
_entity_poly.type
_entity_poly.pdbx_seq_one_letter_code
_entity_poly.pdbx_strand_id
1 'polypeptide(L)' 'MYRYRHVVVDEAQDLNPAHWKMLRTMVRLGPDDIFLVGDTHQRIYDNHVSLGSLGVNIRGRSSRLTLCYRSTREILRR' A
#
# COMPACT_ATOMS: atom_id res chain seq x y z
N MET A 1 -20.80 9.70 -6.92
CA MET A 1 -20.89 8.28 -7.37
C MET A 1 -19.47 7.72 -7.33
N TYR A 2 -19.23 6.56 -6.71
CA TYR A 2 -17.89 5.95 -6.69
C TYR A 2 -17.71 5.07 -7.93
N ARG A 3 -16.55 5.13 -8.59
CA ARG A 3 -16.31 4.44 -9.88
C ARG A 3 -16.01 2.95 -9.70
N TYR A 4 -15.35 2.57 -8.61
CA TYR A 4 -14.98 1.18 -8.34
C TYR A 4 -15.59 0.66 -7.05
N ARG A 5 -15.76 -0.66 -6.99
CA ARG A 5 -16.18 -1.37 -5.78
C ARG A 5 -15.04 -1.49 -4.77
N HIS A 6 -13.84 -1.81 -5.28
CA HIS A 6 -12.61 -2.05 -4.52
C HIS A 6 -11.41 -1.56 -5.33
N VAL A 7 -10.32 -1.20 -4.66
CA VAL A 7 -9.05 -0.80 -5.29
C VAL A 7 -7.92 -1.68 -4.76
N VAL A 8 -7.10 -2.20 -5.68
CA VAL A 8 -5.86 -2.91 -5.35
C VAL A 8 -4.69 -2.06 -5.80
N VAL A 9 -3.74 -1.82 -4.90
CA VAL A 9 -2.55 -1.01 -5.16
C VAL A 9 -1.32 -1.87 -4.96
N ASP A 10 -0.49 -1.96 -5.99
CA ASP A 10 0.86 -2.50 -5.91
C ASP A 10 1.87 -1.35 -5.82
N GLU A 11 3.07 -1.64 -5.31
CA GLU A 11 4.14 -0.64 -5.09
C GLU A 11 3.66 0.62 -4.33
N ALA A 12 2.81 0.41 -3.31
CA ALA A 12 2.18 1.50 -2.54
C ALA A 12 3.20 2.46 -1.91
N GLN A 13 4.45 2.03 -1.73
CA GLN A 13 5.53 2.86 -1.21
C GLN A 13 5.95 4.01 -2.14
N ASP A 14 5.64 3.93 -3.44
CA ASP A 14 5.99 4.94 -4.44
C ASP A 14 4.91 6.04 -4.60
N LEU A 15 3.78 5.90 -3.92
CA LEU A 15 2.67 6.85 -4.03
C LEU A 15 2.85 8.08 -3.13
N ASN A 16 2.63 9.25 -3.73
CA ASN A 16 2.61 10.54 -3.04
C ASN A 16 1.20 10.88 -2.50
N PRO A 17 1.04 11.95 -1.69
CA PRO A 17 -0.26 12.32 -1.12
C PRO A 17 -1.38 12.54 -2.16
N ALA A 18 -1.06 13.07 -3.35
CA ALA A 18 -2.06 13.34 -4.38
C ALA A 18 -2.62 12.05 -4.98
N HIS A 19 -1.77 11.05 -5.22
CA HIS A 19 -2.19 9.73 -5.68
C HIS A 19 -3.15 9.08 -4.67
N TRP A 20 -2.83 9.15 -3.38
CA TRP A 20 -3.71 8.62 -2.33
C TRP A 20 -5.06 9.31 -2.26
N LYS A 21 -5.10 10.64 -2.35
CA LYS A 21 -6.36 11.39 -2.41
C LYS A 21 -7.20 10.95 -3.61
N MET A 22 -6.59 10.81 -4.77
CA MET A 22 -7.26 10.31 -5.98
C MET A 22 -7.86 8.91 -5.72
N LEU A 23 -7.04 7.95 -5.28
CA LEU A 23 -7.49 6.58 -4.99
C LEU A 23 -8.65 6.54 -3.99
N ARG A 24 -8.57 7.35 -2.93
CA ARG A 24 -9.62 7.46 -1.91
C ARG A 24 -10.95 7.98 -2.47
N THR A 25 -10.92 8.86 -3.48
CA THR A 25 -12.15 9.34 -4.14
C THR A 25 -12.78 8.32 -5.09
N MET A 26 -12.02 7.34 -5.56
CA MET A 26 -12.49 6.39 -6.57
C MET A 26 -13.35 5.25 -6.00
N VAL A 27 -13.31 5.03 -4.69
CA VAL A 27 -14.00 3.91 -4.00
C VAL A 27 -14.74 4.37 -2.75
N ARG A 28 -15.90 3.75 -2.48
CA ARG A 28 -16.71 4.05 -1.29
C ARG A 28 -15.98 3.59 -0.03
N LEU A 29 -16.00 4.41 1.03
CA LEU A 29 -15.50 3.99 2.34
C LEU A 29 -16.26 2.75 2.85
N GLY A 30 -15.53 1.72 3.23
CA GLY A 30 -16.13 0.48 3.71
C GLY A 30 -15.10 -0.60 4.05
N PRO A 31 -15.55 -1.76 4.55
CA PRO A 31 -14.69 -2.91 4.73
C PRO A 31 -14.11 -3.35 3.36
N ASP A 32 -12.84 -3.72 3.38
CA ASP A 32 -12.09 -4.25 2.22
C ASP A 32 -12.12 -3.37 0.97
N ASP A 33 -12.29 -2.06 1.14
CA ASP A 33 -12.43 -1.11 0.03
C ASP A 33 -11.11 -0.81 -0.70
N ILE A 34 -9.98 -0.88 0.01
CA ILE A 34 -8.64 -0.73 -0.53
C ILE A 34 -7.72 -1.83 0.03
N PHE A 35 -7.04 -2.55 -0.87
CA PHE A 35 -5.98 -3.50 -0.55
C PHE A 35 -4.63 -3.00 -1.06
N LEU A 36 -3.61 -3.02 -0.22
CA LEU A 36 -2.30 -2.45 -0.50
C LEU A 36 -1.21 -3.52 -0.43
N VAL A 37 -0.31 -3.46 -1.39
CA VAL A 37 0.96 -4.20 -1.40
C VAL A 37 2.08 -3.18 -1.57
N GLY A 38 3.19 -3.42 -0.87
CA GLY A 38 4.38 -2.61 -1.02
C GLY A 38 5.53 -3.09 -0.13
N ASP A 39 6.72 -2.60 -0.42
CA ASP A 39 7.94 -2.85 0.35
C ASP A 39 8.57 -1.54 0.78
N THR A 40 8.51 -1.25 2.09
CA THR A 40 9.07 -0.02 2.66
C THR A 40 10.60 0.05 2.51
N HIS A 41 11.29 -1.08 2.35
CA HIS A 41 12.74 -1.10 2.18
C HIS A 41 13.17 -0.72 0.75
N GLN A 42 12.26 -0.72 -0.21
CA GLN A 42 12.50 -0.30 -1.59
C GLN A 42 12.09 1.14 -1.85
N ARG A 43 11.81 1.94 -0.80
CA ARG A 43 11.44 3.35 -0.96
C ARG A 43 12.58 4.16 -1.55
N ILE A 44 12.33 4.75 -2.72
CA ILE A 44 13.22 5.69 -3.39
C ILE A 44 12.86 7.15 -3.04
N TYR A 45 11.63 7.41 -2.54
CA TYR A 45 11.11 8.76 -2.25
C TYR A 45 10.71 8.97 -0.78
N ASP A 46 11.08 10.12 -0.20
CA ASP A 46 10.82 10.55 1.20
C ASP A 46 9.40 11.06 1.47
N ASN A 47 8.37 10.40 0.91
CA ASN A 47 6.98 10.77 1.18
C ASN A 47 6.47 10.15 2.49
N HIS A 48 6.75 10.81 3.62
CA HIS A 48 6.22 10.44 4.93
C HIS A 48 4.77 10.89 5.10
N VAL A 49 3.83 10.14 4.51
CA VAL A 49 2.40 10.43 4.66
C VAL A 49 1.74 9.40 5.58
N SER A 50 0.93 9.89 6.52
CA SER A 50 0.03 9.04 7.29
C SER A 50 -1.14 8.62 6.41
N LEU A 51 -1.20 7.36 6.01
CA LEU A 51 -2.34 6.82 5.27
C LEU A 51 -3.67 7.03 6.02
N GLY A 52 -3.63 6.97 7.35
CA GLY A 52 -4.80 7.25 8.19
C GLY A 52 -5.33 8.68 8.04
N SER A 53 -4.45 9.69 7.91
CA SER A 53 -4.91 11.07 7.69
C SER A 53 -5.52 11.29 6.30
N LEU A 54 -5.28 10.36 5.37
CA LEU A 54 -5.87 10.33 4.03
C LEU A 54 -7.11 9.42 3.93
N GLY A 55 -7.61 8.90 5.06
CA GLY A 55 -8.78 8.03 5.09
C GLY A 55 -8.49 6.59 4.62
N VAL A 56 -7.23 6.19 4.58
CA VAL A 56 -6.80 4.82 4.26
C VAL A 56 -6.37 4.13 5.57
N ASN A 57 -7.30 3.39 6.16
CA ASN A 57 -7.15 2.80 7.49
C ASN A 57 -6.57 1.37 7.40
N ILE A 58 -5.27 1.23 7.70
CA ILE A 58 -4.55 -0.05 7.66
C ILE A 58 -4.22 -0.65 9.04
N ARG A 59 -4.43 0.10 10.13
CA ARG A 59 -4.08 -0.34 11.49
C ARG A 59 -4.86 -1.61 11.86
N GLY A 60 -4.14 -2.61 12.39
CA GLY A 60 -4.73 -3.90 12.77
C GLY A 60 -5.11 -4.82 11.60
N ARG A 61 -4.80 -4.42 10.36
CA ARG A 61 -5.17 -5.14 9.12
C ARG A 61 -3.99 -5.35 8.18
N SER A 62 -2.77 -5.28 8.71
CA SER A 62 -1.53 -5.41 7.97
C SER A 62 -0.83 -6.73 8.31
N SER A 63 -0.32 -7.41 7.28
CA SER A 63 0.52 -8.60 7.42
C SER A 63 1.87 -8.35 6.75
N ARG A 64 2.96 -8.82 7.37
CA ARG A 64 4.30 -8.79 6.78
C ARG A 64 4.64 -10.16 6.21
N LEU A 65 4.97 -10.21 4.93
CA LEU A 65 5.53 -11.41 4.31
C LEU A 65 7.05 -11.41 4.52
N THR A 66 7.58 -12.48 5.10
CA THR A 66 9.02 -12.60 5.43
C THR A 66 9.76 -13.61 4.57
N LEU A 67 9.03 -14.44 3.82
CA LEU A 67 9.61 -15.48 2.98
C LEU A 67 9.72 -14.98 1.54
N CYS A 68 10.94 -14.94 1.02
CA CYS A 68 11.20 -14.66 -0.38
C CYS A 68 11.34 -15.97 -1.16
N TYR A 69 10.49 -16.14 -2.17
CA TYR A 69 10.54 -17.29 -3.09
C TYR A 69 11.24 -16.97 -4.42
N ARG A 70 11.56 -15.70 -4.68
CA ARG A 70 12.13 -15.23 -5.94
C ARG A 70 13.66 -15.23 -5.96
N SER A 71 14.30 -15.37 -4.81
CA SER A 71 15.76 -15.30 -4.68
C SER A 71 16.27 -16.46 -3.84
N THR A 72 17.49 -16.90 -4.15
CA THR A 72 18.15 -17.95 -3.37
C THR A 72 18.55 -17.43 -1.99
N ARG A 73 18.75 -18.35 -1.06
CA ARG A 73 19.15 -18.03 0.32
C ARG A 73 20.53 -17.36 0.41
N GLU A 74 21.36 -17.50 -0.63
CA GLU A 74 22.67 -16.84 -0.73
C GLU A 74 22.54 -15.33 -0.98
N ILE A 75 21.60 -14.92 -1.83
CA ILE A 75 21.36 -13.50 -2.13
C ILE A 75 20.70 -12.79 -0.94
N LEU A 76 19.80 -13.48 -0.22
CA LEU A 76 19.08 -12.93 0.94
C LEU A 76 19.94 -12.78 2.21
N ARG A 77 21.15 -13.37 2.23
CA ARG A 77 22.08 -13.34 3.38
C ARG A 77 23.20 -12.29 3.23
N ARG A 78 23.30 -11.64 2.08
CA ARG A 78 24.16 -10.46 1.88
C ARG A 78 23.42 -9.21 2.32
#